data_AF-A0A964V3U4-F1
#
_entry.id   AF-A0A964V3U4-F1
#
_cell.length_a   1.000
_cell.length_b   1.000
_cell.length_c   1.000
_cell.angle_alpha   90.00
_cell.angle_beta   90.00
_cell.angle_gamma   90.00
#
_symmetry.space_group_name_H-M   'P 1'
#
loop_
_entity.id
_entity.type
_entity.pdbx_description
1 polymer ?
#
loop_
_entity_poly.entity_id
_entity_poly.type
_entity_poly.pdbx_seq_one_letter_code
_entity_poly.pdbx_strand_id
1 'polypeptide(L)'
;MKDVIPCESIDEIRANIDRIDAGIVSLIAERGGYVKQAACFKKTTDEVKAPQRVEHVINKVRDLARELGADAAVTEQVYRTMIAAFIDAELVEHASRQINSSSEPIVINLTDSQSIDAESGSASLTFLQLTDGWNADLNAPNPTTQVDGRDLLLKFDLDAMQFPDFELNEFAILRFENCERYRLGATNDEGWYRGKCRFSSLAPAWGEFYLIRGADPLLALPADWQAVGTPSGQGQHFLFYFRENTFECVADQVVIEPNADNGLVRTGKKLRVPSSVRK
;
A
#
# COMPACT_ATOMS: atom_id res chain seq x y z
N MET A 1 32.23 11.43 -17.65
CA MET A 1 30.82 11.88 -17.60
C MET A 1 30.34 11.92 -19.05
N LYS A 2 29.14 11.44 -19.38
CA LYS A 2 28.58 11.75 -20.71
C LYS A 2 28.14 13.21 -20.65
N ASP A 3 28.67 14.04 -21.55
CA ASP A 3 28.32 15.45 -21.59
C ASP A 3 26.82 15.62 -21.86
N VAL A 4 26.22 16.63 -21.23
CA VAL A 4 24.83 17.01 -21.50
C VAL A 4 24.74 17.44 -22.96
N ILE A 5 24.01 16.68 -23.75
CA ILE A 5 23.78 17.03 -25.16
C ILE A 5 22.79 18.19 -25.24
N PRO A 6 23.03 19.19 -26.11
CA PRO A 6 22.03 20.20 -26.42
C PRO A 6 20.77 19.52 -26.96
N CYS A 7 19.62 19.84 -26.38
CA CYS A 7 18.32 19.35 -26.82
C CYS A 7 17.60 20.47 -27.57
N GLU A 8 16.94 20.14 -28.67
CA GLU A 8 16.20 21.11 -29.51
C GLU A 8 14.71 21.18 -29.13
N SER A 9 14.24 20.27 -28.26
CA SER A 9 12.86 20.24 -27.77
C SER A 9 12.73 19.78 -26.32
N ILE A 10 11.58 20.09 -25.70
CA ILE A 10 11.25 19.62 -24.35
C ILE A 10 11.12 18.09 -24.28
N ASP A 11 10.73 17.44 -25.37
CA ASP A 11 10.59 15.99 -25.44
C ASP A 11 11.95 15.29 -25.46
N GLU A 12 12.94 15.89 -26.15
CA GLU A 12 14.33 15.41 -26.08
C GLU A 12 14.94 15.57 -24.70
N ILE A 13 14.61 16.64 -23.97
CA ILE A 13 15.03 16.84 -22.59
C ILE A 13 14.45 15.73 -21.71
N ARG A 14 13.14 15.46 -21.82
CA ARG A 14 12.46 14.40 -21.06
C ARG A 14 13.04 13.02 -21.35
N ALA A 15 13.27 12.68 -22.62
CA ALA A 15 13.86 11.40 -22.99
C ALA A 15 15.28 11.22 -22.40
N ASN A 16 16.06 12.30 -22.31
CA ASN A 16 17.37 12.25 -21.65
C ASN A 16 17.26 12.10 -20.13
N ILE A 17 16.27 12.74 -19.50
CA ILE A 17 15.97 12.57 -18.06
C ILE A 17 15.55 11.13 -17.79
N ASP A 18 14.57 10.59 -18.54
CA ASP A 18 14.10 9.21 -18.39
C ASP A 18 15.24 8.19 -18.52
N ARG A 19 16.17 8.43 -19.46
CA ARG A 19 17.38 7.61 -19.62
C ARG A 19 18.30 7.68 -18.39
N ILE A 20 18.43 8.85 -17.77
CA ILE A 20 19.22 9.03 -16.54
C ILE A 20 18.53 8.32 -15.37
N ASP A 21 17.22 8.49 -15.22
CA ASP A 21 16.42 7.90 -14.15
C ASP A 21 16.46 6.38 -14.20
N ALA A 22 16.38 5.77 -15.39
CA ALA A 22 16.59 4.33 -15.56
C ALA A 22 17.97 3.87 -15.06
N GLY A 23 19.01 4.67 -15.29
CA GLY A 23 20.36 4.42 -14.79
C GLY A 23 20.45 4.56 -13.26
N ILE A 24 19.81 5.58 -12.68
CA ILE A 24 19.75 5.78 -11.23
C ILE A 24 19.06 4.60 -10.55
N VAL A 25 17.90 4.18 -11.06
CA VAL A 25 17.16 3.03 -10.52
C VAL A 25 18.00 1.75 -10.58
N SER A 26 18.71 1.52 -11.68
CA SER A 26 19.61 0.37 -11.82
C SER A 26 20.73 0.39 -10.76
N LEU A 27 21.36 1.54 -10.52
CA LEU A 27 22.41 1.70 -9.51
C LEU A 27 21.86 1.56 -8.07
N ILE A 28 20.64 2.02 -7.81
CA ILE A 28 19.96 1.83 -6.52
C ILE A 28 19.71 0.34 -6.27
N ALA A 29 19.26 -0.41 -7.27
CA ALA A 29 19.04 -1.85 -7.15
C ALA A 29 20.36 -2.59 -6.84
N GLU A 30 21.43 -2.27 -7.55
CA GLU A 30 22.77 -2.83 -7.31
C GLU A 30 23.25 -2.50 -5.88
N ARG A 31 23.16 -1.22 -5.47
CA ARG A 31 23.49 -0.77 -4.12
C ARG A 31 22.69 -1.55 -3.06
N GLY A 32 21.40 -1.77 -3.30
CA GLY A 32 20.52 -2.53 -2.41
C GLY A 32 20.94 -3.99 -2.26
N GLY A 33 21.45 -4.61 -3.33
CA GLY A 33 22.05 -5.94 -3.27
C GLY A 33 23.21 -6.02 -2.27
N TYR A 34 24.11 -5.04 -2.29
CA TYR A 34 25.23 -4.96 -1.34
C TYR A 34 24.79 -4.66 0.10
N VAL A 35 23.77 -3.81 0.30
CA VAL A 35 23.20 -3.56 1.64
C VAL A 35 22.64 -4.85 2.25
N LYS A 36 21.91 -5.65 1.46
CA LYS A 36 21.39 -6.96 1.90
C LYS A 36 22.49 -7.94 2.28
N GLN A 37 23.60 -7.97 1.53
CA GLN A 37 24.77 -8.78 1.90
C GLN A 37 25.38 -8.29 3.21
N ALA A 38 25.52 -6.98 3.40
CA ALA A 38 26.04 -6.40 4.64
C ALA A 38 25.16 -6.74 5.86
N ALA A 39 23.85 -6.86 5.67
CA ALA A 39 22.89 -7.24 6.71
C ALA A 39 23.18 -8.62 7.32
N CYS A 40 23.80 -9.55 6.58
CA CYS A 40 24.20 -10.86 7.08
C CYS A 40 25.36 -10.81 8.09
N PHE A 41 26.12 -9.70 8.14
CA PHE A 41 27.25 -9.52 9.05
C PHE A 41 26.90 -8.72 10.31
N LYS A 42 25.76 -8.01 10.30
CA LYS A 42 25.27 -7.19 11.41
C LYS A 42 24.39 -8.06 12.30
N LYS A 43 24.64 -8.06 13.61
CA LYS A 43 23.96 -8.91 14.60
C LYS A 43 22.99 -8.14 15.49
N THR A 44 23.15 -6.82 15.58
CA THR A 44 22.36 -5.96 16.47
C THR A 44 21.73 -4.80 15.71
N THR A 45 20.64 -4.26 16.27
CA THR A 45 19.92 -3.12 15.70
C THR A 45 20.79 -1.85 15.59
N ASP A 46 21.74 -1.67 16.49
CA ASP A 46 22.68 -0.54 16.45
C ASP A 46 23.73 -0.69 15.33
N GLU A 47 24.15 -1.92 15.05
CA GLU A 47 24.98 -2.25 13.87
C GLU A 47 24.22 -2.06 12.55
N VAL A 48 22.89 -2.19 12.55
CA VAL A 48 22.04 -1.91 11.37
C VAL A 48 21.99 -0.41 11.08
N LYS A 49 21.76 0.43 12.10
CA LYS A 49 21.64 1.89 11.95
C LYS A 49 22.97 2.59 11.65
N ALA A 50 24.08 2.09 12.21
CA ALA A 50 25.46 2.51 11.94
C ALA A 50 25.64 4.04 11.68
N PRO A 51 25.29 4.92 12.63
CA PRO A 51 25.22 6.38 12.40
C PRO A 51 26.55 6.99 11.94
N GLN A 52 27.68 6.50 12.46
CA GLN A 52 29.01 6.94 12.01
C GLN A 52 29.29 6.60 10.54
N ARG A 53 28.77 5.47 10.05
CA ARG A 53 28.91 5.06 8.65
C ARG A 53 28.04 5.93 7.75
N VAL A 54 26.85 6.30 8.19
CA VAL A 54 25.97 7.23 7.46
C VAL A 54 26.69 8.55 7.23
N GLU A 55 27.21 9.19 8.28
CA GLU A 55 27.91 10.47 8.14
C GLU A 55 29.17 10.37 7.27
N HIS A 56 29.91 9.26 7.34
CA HIS A 56 31.05 9.04 6.46
C HIS A 56 30.64 8.95 4.97
N VAL A 57 29.53 8.25 4.66
CA VAL A 57 29.01 8.20 3.29
C VAL A 57 28.55 9.58 2.83
N ILE A 58 27.86 10.34 3.69
CA ILE A 58 27.39 11.69 3.37
C ILE A 58 28.56 12.64 3.05
N ASN A 59 29.62 12.63 3.85
CA ASN A 59 30.80 13.44 3.58
C ASN A 59 31.41 13.08 2.23
N LYS A 60 31.57 11.79 1.94
CA LYS A 60 32.14 11.32 0.67
C LYS A 60 31.31 11.73 -0.54
N VAL A 61 29.98 11.67 -0.47
CA VAL A 61 29.11 12.03 -1.61
C VAL A 61 28.99 13.54 -1.77
N ARG A 62 29.10 14.33 -0.70
CA ARG A 62 29.22 15.79 -0.79
C ARG A 62 30.50 16.21 -1.50
N ASP A 63 31.62 15.56 -1.20
CA ASP A 63 32.90 15.83 -1.87
C ASP A 63 32.82 15.43 -3.35
N LEU A 64 32.29 14.25 -3.64
CA LEU A 64 32.06 13.78 -5.01
C LEU A 64 31.11 14.69 -5.80
N ALA A 65 30.05 15.21 -5.17
CA ALA A 65 29.14 16.16 -5.81
C ALA A 65 29.88 17.41 -6.27
N ARG A 66 30.76 17.96 -5.42
CA ARG A 66 31.58 19.13 -5.79
C ARG A 66 32.55 18.82 -6.93
N GLU A 67 33.18 17.65 -6.92
CA GLU A 67 34.10 17.21 -7.99
C GLU A 67 33.38 17.05 -9.34
N LEU A 68 32.13 16.59 -9.33
CA LEU A 68 31.32 16.36 -10.52
C LEU A 68 30.46 17.56 -10.94
N GLY A 69 30.51 18.67 -10.19
CA GLY A 69 29.73 19.88 -10.47
C GLY A 69 28.24 19.79 -10.11
N ALA A 70 27.84 18.83 -9.28
CA ALA A 70 26.49 18.70 -8.73
C ALA A 70 26.32 19.54 -7.45
N ASP A 71 25.07 19.92 -7.14
CA ASP A 71 24.75 20.61 -5.89
C ASP A 71 24.93 19.66 -4.70
N ALA A 72 25.84 20.00 -3.79
CA ALA A 72 26.19 19.14 -2.67
C ALA A 72 25.05 19.02 -1.63
N ALA A 73 24.21 20.04 -1.48
CA ALA A 73 23.09 20.03 -0.53
C ALA A 73 21.94 19.17 -1.03
N VAL A 74 21.60 19.28 -2.32
CA VAL A 74 20.63 18.40 -2.99
C VAL A 74 21.12 16.95 -2.96
N THR A 75 22.39 16.71 -3.32
CA THR A 75 22.98 15.37 -3.30
C THR A 75 22.92 14.72 -1.92
N GLU A 76 23.23 15.48 -0.86
CA GLU A 76 23.13 15.00 0.51
C GLU A 76 21.69 14.60 0.87
N GLN A 77 20.69 15.43 0.56
CA GLN A 77 19.29 15.13 0.91
C GLN A 77 18.80 13.84 0.25
N VAL A 78 19.16 13.64 -1.03
CA VAL A 78 18.85 12.40 -1.76
C VAL A 78 19.53 11.20 -1.10
N TYR A 79 20.82 11.31 -0.76
CA TYR A 79 21.54 10.21 -0.14
C TYR A 79 21.06 9.88 1.28
N ARG A 80 20.72 10.88 2.10
CA ARG A 80 20.17 10.65 3.44
C ARG A 80 18.85 9.90 3.36
N THR A 81 17.96 10.32 2.46
CA THR A 81 16.66 9.66 2.23
C THR A 81 16.86 8.22 1.75
N MET A 82 17.72 8.01 0.74
CA MET A 82 18.03 6.67 0.25
C MET A 82 18.63 5.77 1.34
N ILE A 83 19.56 6.28 2.14
CA ILE A 83 20.18 5.52 3.23
C ILE A 83 19.14 5.14 4.29
N ALA A 84 18.28 6.08 4.69
CA ALA A 84 17.20 5.82 5.64
C ALA A 84 16.27 4.70 5.13
N ALA A 85 15.81 4.78 3.89
CA ALA A 85 14.96 3.75 3.28
C ALA A 85 15.63 2.36 3.27
N PHE A 86 16.94 2.28 3.04
CA PHE A 86 17.68 1.02 3.12
C PHE A 86 17.82 0.48 4.55
N ILE A 87 18.07 1.36 5.53
CA ILE A 87 18.12 0.98 6.95
C ILE A 87 16.75 0.46 7.40
N ASP A 88 15.67 1.12 7.03
CA ASP A 88 14.31 0.72 7.38
C ASP A 88 13.97 -0.65 6.76
N ALA A 89 14.29 -0.85 5.47
CA ALA A 89 14.13 -2.14 4.81
C ALA A 89 14.94 -3.25 5.51
N GLU A 90 16.16 -2.96 5.97
CA GLU A 90 17.05 -3.89 6.67
C GLU A 90 16.53 -4.23 8.08
N LEU A 91 16.03 -3.26 8.84
CA LEU A 91 15.45 -3.46 10.17
C LEU A 91 14.25 -4.40 10.13
N VAL A 92 13.40 -4.27 9.11
CA VAL A 92 12.25 -5.17 8.94
C VAL A 92 12.71 -6.60 8.63
N GLU A 93 13.73 -6.76 7.79
CA GLU A 93 14.29 -8.09 7.48
C GLU A 93 14.94 -8.73 8.72
N HIS A 94 15.69 -7.96 9.52
CA HIS A 94 16.29 -8.42 10.77
C HIS A 94 15.26 -8.88 11.80
N ALA A 95 14.17 -8.10 12.00
CA ALA A 95 13.09 -8.48 12.90
C ALA A 95 12.42 -9.81 12.48
N SER A 96 12.17 -10.00 11.19
CA SER A 96 11.56 -11.23 10.68
C SER A 96 12.44 -12.49 10.84
N ARG A 97 13.78 -12.34 10.85
CA ARG A 97 14.71 -13.47 11.08
C ARG A 97 14.79 -13.89 12.55
N GLN A 98 14.67 -12.96 13.50
CA GLN A 98 14.70 -13.29 14.95
C GLN A 98 13.44 -14.03 15.42
N ILE A 99 12.28 -13.75 14.80
CA ILE A 99 11.01 -14.45 15.07
C ILE A 99 11.08 -15.92 14.62
N ASN A 100 11.72 -16.20 13.48
CA ASN A 100 11.88 -17.56 12.97
C ASN A 100 12.94 -18.41 13.72
N SER A 101 13.77 -17.83 14.58
CA SER A 101 14.82 -18.56 15.31
C SER A 101 14.46 -18.92 16.77
N SER A 102 13.24 -18.59 17.24
CA SER A 102 12.89 -18.65 18.67
C SER A 102 11.60 -19.40 19.01
N SER A 103 11.05 -20.22 18.11
CA SER A 103 9.84 -21.02 18.40
C SER A 103 10.16 -22.52 18.59
N GLU A 104 10.24 -22.97 19.85
CA GLU A 104 9.93 -24.37 20.19
C GLU A 104 8.43 -24.65 19.97
N PRO A 105 8.04 -25.87 19.59
CA PRO A 105 6.64 -26.17 19.26
C PRO A 105 5.77 -26.17 20.51
N ILE A 106 4.75 -25.31 20.51
CA ILE A 106 3.69 -25.30 21.52
C ILE A 106 2.83 -26.56 21.33
N VAL A 107 2.93 -27.51 22.25
CA VAL A 107 2.05 -28.69 22.32
C VAL A 107 0.77 -28.30 23.07
N ILE A 108 -0.35 -28.25 22.37
CA ILE A 108 -1.68 -28.09 22.99
C ILE A 108 -2.31 -29.49 23.09
N ASN A 109 -2.42 -30.00 24.31
CA ASN A 109 -3.13 -31.26 24.57
C ASN A 109 -4.65 -31.04 24.43
N LEU A 110 -5.24 -31.63 23.40
CA LEU A 110 -6.68 -31.68 23.18
C LEU A 110 -7.19 -33.08 23.56
N THR A 111 -7.76 -33.21 24.75
CA THR A 111 -8.64 -34.33 25.11
C THR A 111 -9.84 -33.74 25.85
N ASP A 112 -10.96 -33.53 25.16
CA ASP A 112 -12.05 -34.50 25.09
C ASP A 112 -13.27 -33.88 24.41
N SER A 113 -13.89 -34.65 23.50
CA SER A 113 -15.27 -34.56 23.00
C SER A 113 -15.70 -33.27 22.25
N GLN A 114 -16.27 -33.30 21.05
CA GLN A 114 -16.86 -34.34 20.22
C GLN A 114 -16.91 -33.83 18.77
N SER A 115 -16.77 -34.77 17.84
CA SER A 115 -16.73 -34.67 16.39
C SER A 115 -17.79 -33.75 15.74
N ILE A 116 -17.31 -32.83 14.90
CA ILE A 116 -17.96 -32.54 13.62
C ILE A 116 -16.90 -32.76 12.54
N ASP A 117 -17.13 -33.78 11.72
CA ASP A 117 -16.38 -34.03 10.50
C ASP A 117 -16.59 -32.85 9.55
N ALA A 118 -15.52 -32.13 9.25
CA ALA A 118 -15.42 -31.31 8.06
C ALA A 118 -14.01 -31.50 7.49
N GLU A 119 -13.99 -32.23 6.37
CA GLU A 119 -12.88 -32.40 5.45
C GLU A 119 -12.09 -31.11 5.24
N SER A 120 -10.80 -31.28 4.99
CA SER A 120 -9.87 -30.28 4.49
C SER A 120 -10.43 -29.53 3.28
N GLY A 121 -11.15 -28.44 3.52
CA GLY A 121 -11.55 -27.43 2.54
C GLY A 121 -10.94 -26.11 2.95
N SER A 122 -9.78 -25.76 2.38
CA SER A 122 -9.20 -24.41 2.50
C SER A 122 -10.27 -23.39 2.10
N ALA A 123 -10.84 -22.66 3.07
CA ALA A 123 -11.77 -21.57 2.78
C ALA A 123 -11.02 -20.51 1.93
N SER A 124 -11.27 -20.48 0.63
CA SER A 124 -10.63 -19.53 -0.27
C SER A 124 -11.38 -18.21 -0.22
N LEU A 125 -10.71 -17.17 0.27
CA LEU A 125 -11.17 -15.81 0.09
C LEU A 125 -11.29 -15.52 -1.41
N THR A 126 -12.38 -14.88 -1.81
CA THR A 126 -12.60 -14.41 -3.19
C THR A 126 -12.72 -12.91 -3.19
N PHE A 127 -12.07 -12.25 -4.14
CA PHE A 127 -12.06 -10.80 -4.28
C PHE A 127 -12.83 -10.41 -5.54
N LEU A 128 -13.89 -9.63 -5.35
CA LEU A 128 -14.73 -9.13 -6.42
C LEU A 128 -14.44 -7.65 -6.63
N GLN A 129 -13.76 -7.32 -7.72
CA GLN A 129 -13.43 -5.93 -8.05
C GLN A 129 -14.71 -5.12 -8.30
N LEU A 130 -14.82 -3.97 -7.64
CA LEU A 130 -15.97 -3.07 -7.67
C LEU A 130 -15.76 -1.84 -8.56
N THR A 131 -14.51 -1.51 -8.89
CA THR A 131 -14.13 -0.47 -9.86
C THR A 131 -14.40 -0.92 -11.30
N ASP A 132 -14.92 -0.02 -12.14
CA ASP A 132 -15.12 -0.25 -13.57
C ASP A 132 -15.06 1.07 -14.36
N GLY A 133 -13.93 1.32 -15.03
CA GLY A 133 -13.70 2.56 -15.77
C GLY A 133 -13.54 3.81 -14.90
N TRP A 134 -13.13 3.63 -13.64
CA TRP A 134 -12.73 4.67 -12.69
C TRP A 134 -11.87 4.04 -11.59
N ASN A 135 -10.96 4.81 -10.99
CA ASN A 135 -10.20 4.41 -9.81
C ASN A 135 -9.67 5.66 -9.06
N ALA A 136 -9.11 5.47 -7.87
CA ALA A 136 -8.44 6.51 -7.09
C ALA A 136 -7.11 6.95 -7.74
N ASP A 137 -6.72 8.20 -7.52
CA ASP A 137 -5.44 8.74 -7.98
C ASP A 137 -4.26 7.91 -7.43
N LEU A 138 -3.35 7.48 -8.31
CA LEU A 138 -2.23 6.61 -7.96
C LEU A 138 -1.13 7.30 -7.14
N ASN A 139 -1.05 8.64 -7.19
CA ASN A 139 -0.01 9.43 -6.55
C ASN A 139 -0.50 10.11 -5.27
N ALA A 140 -1.66 10.75 -5.33
CA ALA A 140 -2.23 11.54 -4.24
C ALA A 140 -3.73 11.26 -4.09
N PRO A 141 -4.14 10.04 -3.69
CA PRO A 141 -5.56 9.69 -3.54
C PRO A 141 -6.26 10.42 -2.37
N ASN A 142 -5.50 11.02 -1.45
CA ASN A 142 -5.99 11.82 -0.32
C ASN A 142 -7.25 11.25 0.40
N PRO A 143 -7.24 9.95 0.80
CA PRO A 143 -8.44 9.34 1.36
C PRO A 143 -8.80 9.92 2.73
N THR A 144 -10.08 10.18 2.93
CA THR A 144 -10.64 10.66 4.20
C THR A 144 -11.94 9.94 4.53
N THR A 145 -12.20 9.73 5.82
CA THR A 145 -13.38 9.02 6.32
C THR A 145 -14.21 9.90 7.24
N GLN A 146 -15.53 9.83 7.13
CA GLN A 146 -16.46 10.53 8.00
C GLN A 146 -17.62 9.62 8.38
N VAL A 147 -17.90 9.51 9.69
CA VAL A 147 -19.08 8.79 10.18
C VAL A 147 -20.32 9.68 10.05
N ASP A 148 -21.40 9.12 9.49
CA ASP A 148 -22.71 9.77 9.31
C ASP A 148 -23.81 8.85 9.85
N GLY A 149 -24.20 9.05 11.12
CA GLY A 149 -25.13 8.15 11.80
C GLY A 149 -24.58 6.74 11.95
N ARG A 150 -25.19 5.76 11.28
CA ARG A 150 -24.69 4.37 11.20
C ARG A 150 -23.87 4.10 9.93
N ASP A 151 -23.74 5.09 9.06
CA ASP A 151 -23.05 4.95 7.79
C ASP A 151 -21.63 5.49 7.89
N LEU A 152 -20.80 5.12 6.92
CA LEU A 152 -19.47 5.66 6.75
C LEU A 152 -19.32 6.23 5.35
N LEU A 153 -18.85 7.47 5.27
CA LEU A 153 -18.44 8.10 4.02
C LEU A 153 -16.93 7.95 3.85
N LEU A 154 -16.50 7.50 2.67
CA LEU A 154 -15.12 7.51 2.21
C LEU A 154 -14.99 8.46 1.03
N LYS A 155 -14.16 9.49 1.17
CA LYS A 155 -13.84 10.44 0.10
C LYS A 155 -12.39 10.27 -0.34
N PHE A 156 -12.12 10.32 -1.64
CA PHE A 156 -10.78 10.22 -2.22
C PHE A 156 -10.74 10.88 -3.61
N ASP A 157 -9.54 11.26 -4.05
CA ASP A 157 -9.31 11.89 -5.35
C ASP A 157 -9.30 10.84 -6.48
N LEU A 158 -9.92 11.17 -7.61
CA LEU A 158 -10.05 10.30 -8.77
C LEU A 158 -8.86 10.44 -9.73
N ASP A 159 -8.47 9.34 -10.37
CA ASP A 159 -7.38 9.35 -11.35
C ASP A 159 -7.84 9.94 -12.69
N ALA A 160 -7.80 11.27 -12.81
CA ALA A 160 -8.10 11.98 -14.05
C ALA A 160 -7.06 11.76 -15.16
N MET A 161 -5.86 11.28 -14.81
CA MET A 161 -4.80 10.99 -15.78
C MET A 161 -5.08 9.68 -16.52
N GLN A 162 -5.60 8.67 -15.82
CA GLN A 162 -5.99 7.39 -16.39
C GLN A 162 -7.40 7.42 -16.99
N PHE A 163 -8.33 8.16 -16.37
CA PHE A 163 -9.74 8.20 -16.77
C PHE A 163 -10.15 9.61 -17.22
N PRO A 164 -10.15 9.89 -18.53
CA PRO A 164 -10.33 11.24 -19.07
C PRO A 164 -11.76 11.80 -18.93
N ASP A 165 -12.70 11.00 -18.41
CA ASP A 165 -14.05 11.46 -18.08
C ASP A 165 -14.04 12.39 -16.84
N PHE A 166 -12.96 12.37 -16.06
CA PHE A 166 -12.78 13.18 -14.84
C PHE A 166 -11.92 14.41 -15.07
N GLU A 167 -12.17 15.44 -14.26
CA GLU A 167 -11.36 16.66 -14.21
C GLU A 167 -10.27 16.56 -13.14
N LEU A 168 -9.22 17.37 -13.27
CA LEU A 168 -8.14 17.43 -12.28
C LEU A 168 -8.70 17.88 -10.91
N ASN A 169 -8.33 17.17 -9.84
CA ASN A 169 -8.82 17.35 -8.46
C ASN A 169 -10.29 16.96 -8.24
N GLU A 170 -10.90 16.25 -9.19
CA GLU A 170 -12.20 15.66 -8.96
C GLU A 170 -12.11 14.50 -7.98
N PHE A 171 -13.13 14.33 -7.14
CA PHE A 171 -13.13 13.33 -6.08
C PHE A 171 -14.39 12.46 -6.14
N ALA A 172 -14.27 11.27 -5.57
CA ALA A 172 -15.38 10.37 -5.33
C ALA A 172 -15.81 10.39 -3.87
N ILE A 173 -17.08 10.11 -3.62
CA ILE A 173 -17.59 9.77 -2.29
C ILE A 173 -18.35 8.45 -2.37
N LEU A 174 -17.92 7.47 -1.56
CA LEU A 174 -18.62 6.21 -1.37
C LEU A 174 -19.29 6.22 0.00
N ARG A 175 -20.55 5.78 0.07
CA ARG A 175 -21.27 5.56 1.33
C ARG A 175 -21.37 4.07 1.61
N PHE A 176 -20.95 3.67 2.80
CA PHE A 176 -21.07 2.33 3.34
C PHE A 176 -22.21 2.32 4.36
N GLU A 177 -23.33 1.70 3.98
CA GLU A 177 -24.56 1.72 4.79
C GLU A 177 -24.49 0.72 5.94
N ASN A 178 -24.96 1.15 7.12
CA ASN A 178 -24.89 0.36 8.36
C ASN A 178 -23.48 -0.21 8.60
N CYS A 179 -22.47 0.66 8.56
CA CYS A 179 -21.09 0.29 8.83
C CYS A 179 -20.95 -0.17 10.29
N GLU A 180 -20.41 -1.38 10.48
CA GLU A 180 -20.08 -1.92 11.80
C GLU A 180 -18.76 -1.31 12.29
N ARG A 181 -17.76 -1.32 11.42
CA ARG A 181 -16.39 -0.87 11.71
C ARG A 181 -15.63 -0.55 10.44
N TYR A 182 -14.61 0.30 10.57
CA TYR A 182 -13.70 0.63 9.49
C TYR A 182 -12.29 0.88 10.00
N ARG A 183 -11.33 0.90 9.09
CA ARG A 183 -9.98 1.40 9.33
C ARG A 183 -9.45 2.07 8.06
N LEU A 184 -8.57 3.03 8.26
CA LEU A 184 -7.74 3.63 7.21
C LEU A 184 -6.29 3.47 7.66
N GLY A 185 -5.74 2.28 7.45
CA GLY A 185 -4.42 1.89 7.93
C GLY A 185 -3.29 2.45 7.06
N ALA A 186 -2.08 2.54 7.61
CA ALA A 186 -0.88 3.03 6.93
C ALA A 186 -0.19 1.97 6.03
N THR A 187 -0.94 0.95 5.62
CA THR A 187 -0.41 -0.10 4.74
C THR A 187 -0.20 0.49 3.35
N ASN A 188 1.06 0.56 2.92
CA ASN A 188 1.48 1.13 1.65
C ASN A 188 1.78 0.04 0.58
N ASP A 189 1.94 0.49 -0.66
CA ASP A 189 2.28 -0.32 -1.83
C ASP A 189 3.52 -1.22 -1.65
N GLU A 190 4.55 -0.73 -0.97
CA GLU A 190 5.77 -1.48 -0.67
C GLU A 190 5.48 -2.73 0.18
N GLY A 191 4.62 -2.58 1.20
CA GLY A 191 4.15 -3.70 2.01
C GLY A 191 3.36 -4.72 1.19
N TRP A 192 2.57 -4.24 0.22
CA TRP A 192 1.77 -5.10 -0.66
C TRP A 192 2.65 -5.99 -1.54
N TYR A 193 3.58 -5.39 -2.29
CA TYR A 193 4.47 -6.12 -3.21
C TYR A 193 5.47 -7.04 -2.48
N ARG A 194 5.72 -6.81 -1.18
CA ARG A 194 6.61 -7.64 -0.36
C ARG A 194 5.91 -8.77 0.39
N GLY A 195 4.62 -9.01 0.16
CA GLY A 195 3.92 -10.11 0.85
C GLY A 195 3.54 -9.80 2.30
N LYS A 196 3.67 -8.54 2.74
CA LYS A 196 3.53 -8.16 4.16
C LYS A 196 2.13 -7.69 4.52
N CYS A 197 1.26 -7.47 3.53
CA CYS A 197 -0.14 -7.17 3.79
C CYS A 197 -0.93 -8.46 3.96
N ARG A 198 -2.00 -8.37 4.75
CA ARG A 198 -2.93 -9.47 5.03
C ARG A 198 -3.47 -10.15 3.76
N PHE A 199 -3.67 -9.38 2.69
CA PHE A 199 -4.16 -9.88 1.41
C PHE A 199 -3.10 -9.91 0.32
N SER A 200 -1.83 -9.64 0.64
CA SER A 200 -0.75 -9.76 -0.35
C SER A 200 -0.77 -11.17 -0.94
N SER A 201 -0.66 -11.25 -2.27
CA SER A 201 -0.75 -12.51 -3.03
C SER A 201 -2.11 -13.22 -3.00
N LEU A 202 -3.11 -12.64 -2.33
CA LEU A 202 -4.50 -13.13 -2.31
C LEU A 202 -5.42 -12.23 -3.16
N ALA A 203 -5.33 -10.90 -3.00
CA ALA A 203 -6.12 -10.02 -3.86
C ALA A 203 -5.51 -9.96 -5.29
N PRO A 204 -6.36 -9.89 -6.34
CA PRO A 204 -5.91 -9.99 -7.72
C PRO A 204 -4.93 -8.90 -8.17
N ALA A 205 -5.10 -7.67 -7.67
CA ALA A 205 -4.27 -6.53 -8.04
C ALA A 205 -4.16 -5.52 -6.89
N TRP A 206 -3.09 -4.74 -6.95
CA TRP A 206 -2.89 -3.59 -6.08
C TRP A 206 -3.70 -2.38 -6.58
N GLY A 207 -4.05 -1.46 -5.67
CA GLY A 207 -4.71 -0.19 -6.03
C GLY A 207 -6.19 -0.31 -6.39
N GLU A 208 -6.78 -1.49 -6.22
CA GLU A 208 -8.15 -1.77 -6.62
C GLU A 208 -9.10 -1.82 -5.43
N PHE A 209 -10.39 -1.59 -5.71
CA PHE A 209 -11.47 -1.68 -4.74
C PHE A 209 -12.19 -3.02 -4.85
N TYR A 210 -12.29 -3.75 -3.74
CA TYR A 210 -12.81 -5.12 -3.68
C TYR A 210 -13.92 -5.30 -2.64
N LEU A 211 -14.90 -6.13 -2.99
CA LEU A 211 -15.71 -6.90 -2.04
C LEU A 211 -15.04 -8.25 -1.80
N ILE A 212 -14.80 -8.58 -0.53
CA ILE A 212 -14.24 -9.87 -0.11
C ILE A 212 -15.38 -10.82 0.25
N ARG A 213 -15.35 -12.03 -0.31
CA ARG A 213 -16.24 -13.14 0.03
C ARG A 213 -15.46 -14.29 0.65
N GLY A 214 -16.11 -15.00 1.56
CA GLY A 214 -15.54 -16.15 2.27
C GLY A 214 -15.19 -15.81 3.72
N ALA A 215 -14.80 -16.84 4.48
CA ALA A 215 -14.42 -16.66 5.88
C ALA A 215 -13.02 -16.05 5.95
N ASP A 216 -12.91 -14.89 6.59
CA ASP A 216 -11.65 -14.21 6.87
C ASP A 216 -11.30 -14.36 8.36
N PRO A 217 -10.54 -15.40 8.74
CA PRO A 217 -10.20 -15.64 10.14
C PRO A 217 -9.29 -14.55 10.72
N LEU A 218 -8.67 -13.71 9.88
CA LEU A 218 -7.74 -12.67 10.30
C LEU A 218 -8.39 -11.28 10.33
N LEU A 219 -9.71 -11.18 10.11
CA LEU A 219 -10.44 -9.91 10.04
C LEU A 219 -10.28 -9.05 11.30
N ALA A 220 -10.20 -9.70 12.46
CA ALA A 220 -10.05 -9.01 13.74
C ALA A 220 -8.59 -8.63 14.10
N LEU A 221 -7.59 -9.07 13.33
CA LEU A 221 -6.18 -8.85 13.68
C LEU A 221 -5.72 -7.39 13.66
N PRO A 222 -6.12 -6.54 12.69
CA PRO A 222 -5.75 -5.14 12.74
C PRO A 222 -6.20 -4.47 14.04
N ALA A 223 -5.30 -3.79 14.73
CA ALA A 223 -5.59 -3.18 16.03
C ALA A 223 -6.26 -1.79 15.92
N ASP A 224 -6.26 -1.21 14.73
CA ASP A 224 -6.69 0.15 14.39
C ASP A 224 -8.12 0.22 13.84
N TRP A 225 -8.94 -0.81 14.06
CA TRP A 225 -10.37 -0.76 13.75
C TRP A 225 -11.07 0.30 14.60
N GLN A 226 -11.86 1.14 13.95
CA GLN A 226 -12.78 2.09 14.56
C GLN A 226 -14.20 1.56 14.45
N ALA A 227 -14.92 1.52 15.57
CA ALA A 227 -16.33 1.12 15.60
C ALA A 227 -17.23 2.27 15.11
N VAL A 228 -18.28 1.92 14.39
CA VAL A 228 -19.32 2.86 13.94
C VAL A 228 -20.67 2.47 14.52
N GLY A 229 -21.09 1.22 14.28
CA GLY A 229 -22.34 0.65 14.79
C GLY A 229 -22.12 -0.66 15.53
N THR A 230 -23.19 -1.18 16.15
CA THR A 230 -23.19 -2.54 16.69
C THR A 230 -23.17 -3.57 15.56
N PRO A 231 -22.28 -4.57 15.59
CA PRO A 231 -22.25 -5.62 14.58
C PRO A 231 -23.60 -6.32 14.43
N SER A 232 -24.12 -6.36 13.20
CA SER A 232 -25.36 -7.08 12.87
C SER A 232 -25.07 -8.53 12.51
N GLY A 233 -23.81 -8.83 12.17
CA GLY A 233 -23.39 -10.13 11.63
C GLY A 233 -23.76 -10.32 10.16
N GLN A 234 -24.33 -9.30 9.53
CA GLN A 234 -24.70 -9.29 8.11
C GLN A 234 -23.73 -8.45 7.25
N GLY A 235 -22.80 -7.74 7.90
CA GLY A 235 -21.85 -6.87 7.22
C GLY A 235 -20.97 -7.62 6.22
N GLN A 236 -20.85 -7.04 5.03
CA GLN A 236 -19.93 -7.42 3.98
C GLN A 236 -18.58 -6.73 4.17
N HIS A 237 -17.50 -7.41 3.77
CA HIS A 237 -16.14 -6.91 3.94
C HIS A 237 -15.63 -6.24 2.66
N PHE A 238 -15.33 -4.95 2.77
CA PHE A 238 -14.78 -4.13 1.69
C PHE A 238 -13.32 -3.78 1.95
N LEU A 239 -12.53 -3.75 0.88
CA LEU A 239 -11.10 -3.45 0.89
C LEU A 239 -10.76 -2.53 -0.27
N PHE A 240 -10.09 -1.41 0.01
CA PHE A 240 -9.55 -0.51 -1.02
C PHE A 240 -8.09 -0.19 -0.71
N TYR A 241 -7.19 -0.57 -1.63
CA TYR A 241 -5.81 -0.14 -1.58
C TYR A 241 -5.64 1.25 -2.19
N PHE A 242 -5.11 2.18 -1.41
CA PHE A 242 -4.56 3.44 -1.86
C PHE A 242 -3.03 3.36 -1.85
N ARG A 243 -2.36 4.40 -2.37
CA ARG A 243 -0.89 4.50 -2.40
C ARG A 243 -0.23 4.24 -1.05
N GLU A 244 -0.60 5.06 -0.07
CA GLU A 244 -0.02 5.09 1.28
C GLU A 244 -0.96 4.53 2.34
N ASN A 245 -2.19 4.17 1.95
CA ASN A 245 -3.23 3.75 2.88
C ASN A 245 -3.93 2.49 2.40
N THR A 246 -4.49 1.74 3.34
CA THR A 246 -5.46 0.70 3.04
C THR A 246 -6.73 0.98 3.82
N PHE A 247 -7.81 1.17 3.08
CA PHE A 247 -9.13 1.26 3.64
C PHE A 247 -9.75 -0.13 3.74
N GLU A 248 -10.31 -0.43 4.90
CA GLU A 248 -11.12 -1.63 5.10
C GLU A 248 -12.38 -1.25 5.88
N CYS A 249 -13.52 -1.84 5.54
CA CYS A 249 -14.72 -1.72 6.36
C CYS A 249 -15.60 -2.97 6.32
N VAL A 250 -16.43 -3.10 7.34
CA VAL A 250 -17.52 -4.08 7.39
C VAL A 250 -18.83 -3.29 7.40
N ALA A 251 -19.67 -3.47 6.39
CA ALA A 251 -20.92 -2.73 6.19
C ALA A 251 -21.94 -3.54 5.38
N ASP A 252 -23.24 -3.25 5.49
CA ASP A 252 -24.26 -4.03 4.78
C ASP A 252 -24.11 -3.91 3.26
N GLN A 253 -23.80 -2.71 2.77
CA GLN A 253 -23.56 -2.44 1.36
C GLN A 253 -22.74 -1.17 1.15
N VAL A 254 -22.30 -0.97 -0.10
CA VAL A 254 -21.66 0.26 -0.56
C VAL A 254 -22.43 0.85 -1.73
N VAL A 255 -22.62 2.17 -1.72
CA VAL A 255 -23.26 2.93 -2.78
C VAL A 255 -22.40 4.14 -3.13
N ILE A 256 -22.58 4.68 -4.34
CA ILE A 256 -22.03 5.99 -4.70
C ILE A 256 -22.90 7.04 -4.02
N GLU A 257 -22.30 7.90 -3.20
CA GLU A 257 -23.04 8.93 -2.48
C GLU A 257 -23.70 9.89 -3.47
N PRO A 258 -25.03 10.13 -3.38
CA PRO A 258 -25.77 11.01 -4.30
C PRO A 258 -25.51 12.50 -3.98
N ASN A 259 -24.25 12.90 -4.13
CA ASN A 259 -23.77 14.27 -3.97
C ASN A 259 -23.44 14.86 -5.35
N ALA A 260 -23.84 16.10 -5.62
CA ALA A 260 -23.63 16.76 -6.90
C ALA A 260 -22.14 16.99 -7.24
N ASP A 261 -21.29 17.10 -6.22
CA ASP A 261 -19.84 17.29 -6.36
C ASP A 261 -19.09 15.95 -6.46
N ASN A 262 -19.79 14.81 -6.37
CA ASN A 262 -19.20 13.49 -6.51
C ASN A 262 -18.97 13.18 -7.99
N GLY A 263 -17.71 13.05 -8.40
CA GLY A 263 -17.37 12.86 -9.80
C GLY A 263 -17.94 11.60 -10.43
N LEU A 264 -18.14 10.55 -9.63
CA LEU A 264 -18.80 9.32 -10.09
C LEU A 264 -20.28 9.55 -10.43
N VAL A 265 -20.97 10.44 -9.72
CA VAL A 265 -22.35 10.84 -10.02
C VAL A 265 -22.38 11.67 -11.29
N ARG A 266 -21.52 12.69 -11.40
CA ARG A 266 -21.44 13.58 -12.57
C ARG A 266 -21.21 12.80 -13.87
N THR A 267 -20.31 11.82 -13.83
CA THR A 267 -19.93 11.00 -14.99
C THR A 267 -20.83 9.77 -15.19
N GLY A 268 -21.81 9.53 -14.31
CA GLY A 268 -22.71 8.38 -14.40
C GLY A 268 -22.01 7.03 -14.23
N LYS A 269 -20.84 7.01 -13.58
CA LYS A 269 -20.08 5.79 -13.29
C LYS A 269 -20.81 4.95 -12.26
N LYS A 270 -20.51 3.65 -12.23
CA LYS A 270 -21.18 2.69 -11.37
C LYS A 270 -20.16 1.81 -10.66
N LEU A 271 -20.55 1.30 -9.51
CA LEU A 271 -19.89 0.14 -8.92
C LEU A 271 -20.22 -1.07 -9.78
N ARG A 272 -19.22 -1.92 -9.99
CA ARG A 272 -19.43 -3.22 -10.62
C ARG A 272 -20.33 -4.05 -9.73
N VAL A 273 -21.54 -4.35 -10.21
CA VAL A 273 -22.46 -5.26 -9.53
C VAL A 273 -21.98 -6.68 -9.81
N PRO A 274 -21.60 -7.49 -8.79
CA PRO A 274 -21.30 -8.89 -9.04
C PRO A 274 -22.54 -9.59 -9.59
N SER A 275 -22.38 -10.40 -10.63
CA SER A 275 -23.46 -11.10 -11.37
C SER A 275 -24.24 -12.15 -10.56
N SER A 276 -24.35 -12.01 -9.23
CA SER A 276 -25.09 -12.90 -8.32
C SER A 276 -25.94 -12.13 -7.31
N VAL A 277 -26.56 -11.03 -7.73
CA VAL A 277 -27.67 -10.37 -7.02
C VAL A 277 -28.90 -10.34 -7.93
N ARG A 278 -29.43 -11.52 -8.25
CA ARG A 278 -30.87 -11.69 -8.46
C ARG A 278 -31.29 -12.80 -7.52
N LYS A 279 -32.23 -12.45 -6.63
CA LYS A 279 -33.03 -13.39 -5.84
C LYS A 279 -33.61 -14.50 -6.71
#